data_AF-A0A377NFQ6-F1
#
_entry.id   AF-A0A377NFQ6-F1
#
_cell.length_a   1.000
_cell.length_b   1.000
_cell.length_c   1.000
_cell.angle_alpha   90.00
_cell.angle_beta   90.00
_cell.angle_gamma   90.00
#
_symmetry.space_group_name_H-M   'P 1'
#
loop_
_entity.id
_entity.type
_entity.pdbx_description
1 polymer ?
#
loop_
_entity_poly.entity_id
_entity_poly.type
_entity_poly.pdbx_seq_one_letter_code
_entity_poly.pdbx_strand_id
1 'polypeptide(L)'
;MLGTALALVTDAGRAGISNPGAHGFSEVLYAVSSAANNNGSAFGGLSVNTPFYNVLLSVCMFFGRFGVILPVLAIAGSLVAKKRQKAGNGTLPTSGPLFIGLLVGTVLLVGALTFVPALALRSGSRTFAGVVRPLMPRNPLN
;
A
#
# COMPACT_ATOMS: atom_id res chain seq x y z
N MET A 1 0.32 -4.57 4.06
CA MET A 1 -0.03 -5.79 3.30
C MET A 1 -0.81 -6.82 4.12
N LEU A 2 -0.60 -6.94 5.43
CA LEU A 2 -1.32 -7.91 6.27
C LEU A 2 -2.86 -7.79 6.20
N GLY A 3 -3.41 -6.57 6.26
CA GLY A 3 -4.86 -6.38 6.14
C GLY A 3 -5.43 -6.84 4.80
N THR A 4 -4.69 -6.66 3.70
CA THR A 4 -5.07 -7.16 2.38
C THR A 4 -5.02 -8.68 2.34
N ALA A 5 -3.99 -9.30 2.92
CA ALA A 5 -3.92 -10.76 3.03
C ALA A 5 -5.10 -11.32 3.83
N LEU A 6 -5.41 -10.72 4.99
CA LEU A 6 -6.53 -11.13 5.84
C LEU A 6 -7.88 -11.05 5.11
N ALA A 7 -8.12 -9.98 4.35
CA ALA A 7 -9.33 -9.82 3.56
C ALA A 7 -9.45 -10.85 2.42
N LEU A 8 -8.33 -11.31 1.86
CA LEU A 8 -8.33 -12.28 0.75
C LEU A 8 -8.42 -13.74 1.21
N VAL A 9 -7.99 -14.07 2.43
CA VAL A 9 -8.06 -15.43 2.98
C VAL A 9 -9.34 -15.71 3.77
N THR A 10 -10.16 -14.70 4.04
CA THR A 10 -11.43 -14.83 4.77
C THR A 10 -12.64 -14.75 3.83
N ASP A 11 -13.67 -15.55 4.10
CA ASP A 11 -14.91 -15.52 3.32
C ASP A 11 -15.62 -14.18 3.42
N ALA A 12 -15.65 -13.59 4.62
CA ALA A 12 -16.26 -12.29 4.87
C ALA A 12 -15.58 -11.15 4.11
N GLY A 13 -14.25 -11.21 3.93
CA GLY A 13 -13.52 -10.24 3.11
C GLY A 13 -13.76 -10.44 1.61
N ARG A 14 -13.72 -11.69 1.14
CA ARG A 14 -14.00 -12.01 -0.28
C ARG A 14 -15.43 -11.70 -0.69
N ALA A 15 -16.40 -11.82 0.21
CA ALA A 15 -17.81 -11.53 -0.06
C ALA A 15 -18.10 -10.08 -0.46
N GLY A 16 -17.23 -9.12 -0.08
CA GLY A 16 -17.37 -7.71 -0.46
C GLY A 16 -16.86 -7.38 -1.86
N ILE A 17 -16.18 -8.31 -2.53
CA ILE A 17 -15.55 -8.10 -3.84
C ILE A 17 -16.58 -8.28 -4.96
N SER A 18 -16.94 -7.18 -5.62
CA SER A 18 -17.86 -7.20 -6.76
C SER A 18 -17.18 -7.58 -8.07
N ASN A 19 -15.90 -7.19 -8.24
CA ASN A 19 -15.15 -7.42 -9.48
C ASN A 19 -14.23 -8.64 -9.37
N PRO A 20 -14.43 -9.70 -10.19
CA PRO A 20 -13.60 -10.90 -10.10
C PRO A 20 -12.16 -10.68 -10.57
N GLY A 21 -11.25 -11.53 -10.11
CA GLY A 21 -9.86 -11.59 -10.55
C GLY A 21 -8.99 -10.41 -10.10
N ALA A 22 -8.10 -9.96 -10.98
CA ALA A 22 -7.06 -8.96 -10.69
C ALA A 22 -7.60 -7.61 -10.21
N HIS A 23 -8.82 -7.27 -10.62
CA HIS A 23 -9.44 -5.99 -10.29
C HIS A 23 -9.92 -5.97 -8.85
N GLY A 24 -10.66 -7.00 -8.41
CA GLY A 24 -11.09 -7.15 -7.02
C GLY A 24 -9.92 -7.17 -6.04
N PHE A 25 -8.83 -7.87 -6.36
CA PHE A 25 -7.59 -7.82 -5.57
C PHE A 25 -7.10 -6.38 -5.36
N SER A 26 -7.14 -5.56 -6.41
CA SER A 26 -6.66 -4.18 -6.36
C SER A 26 -7.61 -3.27 -5.59
N GLU A 27 -8.90 -3.55 -5.61
CA GLU A 27 -9.88 -2.83 -4.80
C GLU A 27 -9.64 -3.07 -3.31
N VAL A 28 -9.40 -4.32 -2.90
CA VAL A 28 -9.04 -4.65 -1.52
C VAL A 28 -7.69 -4.06 -1.14
N LEU A 29 -6.68 -4.21 -2.00
CA LEU A 29 -5.35 -3.64 -1.78
C LEU A 29 -5.41 -2.13 -1.59
N TYR A 30 -6.20 -1.44 -2.42
CA TYR A 30 -6.36 0.01 -2.35
C TYR A 30 -7.13 0.45 -1.12
N ALA A 31 -8.26 -0.20 -0.78
CA ALA A 31 -9.04 0.14 0.41
C ALA A 31 -8.19 0.04 1.69
N VAL A 32 -7.45 -1.06 1.86
CA VAL A 32 -6.56 -1.26 3.02
C VAL A 32 -5.40 -0.27 3.01
N SER A 33 -4.78 -0.01 1.86
CA SER A 33 -3.66 0.94 1.75
C SER A 33 -4.11 2.38 2.03
N SER A 34 -5.28 2.77 1.52
CA SER A 34 -5.89 4.08 1.76
C SER A 34 -6.22 4.27 3.24
N ALA A 35 -6.83 3.27 3.88
CA ALA A 35 -7.13 3.31 5.31
C ALA A 35 -5.87 3.36 6.18
N ALA A 36 -4.88 2.50 5.90
CA ALA A 36 -3.62 2.46 6.65
C ALA A 36 -2.78 3.75 6.49
N ASN A 37 -2.90 4.44 5.35
CA ASN A 37 -2.27 5.74 5.12
C ASN A 37 -3.18 6.93 5.44
N ASN A 38 -4.34 6.69 6.06
CA ASN A 38 -5.31 7.73 6.44
C ASN A 38 -5.70 8.69 5.29
N ASN A 39 -5.77 8.21 4.05
CA ASN A 39 -6.14 9.02 2.88
C ASN A 39 -7.67 9.19 2.76
N GLY A 40 -8.41 8.08 2.86
CA GLY A 40 -9.88 8.07 2.80
C GLY A 40 -10.47 7.88 1.40
N SER A 41 -9.65 7.82 0.36
CA SER A 41 -10.08 7.50 -1.01
C SER A 41 -10.49 6.02 -1.18
N ALA A 42 -11.43 5.74 -2.09
CA ALA A 42 -11.90 4.39 -2.41
C ALA A 42 -12.24 4.25 -3.91
N PHE A 43 -12.14 3.03 -4.46
CA PHE A 43 -12.54 2.75 -5.85
C PHE A 43 -14.06 2.64 -6.06
N GLY A 44 -14.83 2.43 -4.99
CA GLY A 44 -16.30 2.38 -5.04
C GLY A 44 -16.92 1.03 -5.46
N GLY A 45 -16.15 0.09 -6.02
CA GLY A 45 -16.66 -1.25 -6.38
C GLY A 45 -16.57 -2.31 -5.27
N LEU A 46 -15.91 -2.00 -4.14
CA LEU A 46 -15.82 -2.88 -2.96
C LEU A 46 -16.90 -2.52 -1.94
N SER A 47 -17.74 -3.48 -1.53
CA SER A 47 -18.73 -3.27 -0.46
C SER A 47 -18.04 -3.30 0.90
N VAL A 48 -17.75 -2.11 1.43
CA VAL A 48 -17.04 -1.93 2.70
C VAL A 48 -17.95 -1.68 3.89
N ASN A 49 -19.26 -1.49 3.68
CA ASN A 49 -20.24 -1.34 4.77
C ASN A 49 -20.65 -2.71 5.33
N THR A 50 -19.66 -3.51 5.71
CA THR A 50 -19.85 -4.79 6.40
C THR A 50 -19.14 -4.73 7.75
N PRO A 51 -19.59 -5.48 8.76
CA PRO A 51 -18.91 -5.52 10.05
C PRO A 51 -17.42 -5.87 9.92
N PHE A 52 -17.08 -6.77 8.99
CA PHE A 52 -15.70 -7.16 8.70
C PHE A 52 -14.86 -5.97 8.21
N TYR A 53 -15.28 -5.29 7.15
CA TYR A 53 -14.50 -4.18 6.58
C TYR A 53 -14.48 -2.96 7.50
N ASN A 54 -15.57 -2.66 8.19
CA ASN A 54 -15.61 -1.57 9.17
C ASN A 54 -14.57 -1.78 10.27
N VAL A 55 -14.51 -2.97 10.86
CA VAL A 55 -13.51 -3.29 11.89
C VAL A 55 -12.11 -3.29 11.30
N LEU A 56 -11.88 -4.00 10.19
CA LEU A 56 -10.56 -4.09 9.57
C LEU A 56 -9.99 -2.71 9.23
N LEU A 57 -10.77 -1.87 8.54
CA LEU A 57 -10.33 -0.55 8.11
C LEU A 57 -10.17 0.40 9.31
N SER A 58 -11.04 0.32 10.33
CA SER A 58 -10.86 1.11 11.56
C SER A 58 -9.55 0.79 12.29
N VAL A 59 -9.18 -0.49 12.36
CA VAL A 59 -7.92 -0.94 12.96
C VAL A 59 -6.75 -0.44 12.12
N CYS A 60 -6.82 -0.57 10.79
CA CYS A 60 -5.80 -0.01 9.89
C CYS A 60 -5.64 1.51 10.07
N MET A 61 -6.73 2.27 10.16
CA MET A 61 -6.67 3.71 10.37
C MET A 61 -6.09 4.08 11.73
N PHE A 62 -6.47 3.35 12.78
CA PHE A 62 -5.97 3.58 14.15
C PHE A 62 -4.45 3.40 14.22
N PHE A 63 -3.94 2.27 13.73
CA PHE A 63 -2.50 2.02 13.72
C PHE A 63 -1.74 2.88 12.71
N GLY A 64 -2.34 3.19 11.55
CA GLY A 64 -1.78 4.10 10.56
C GLY A 64 -1.53 5.49 11.14
N ARG A 65 -2.43 5.97 12.00
CA ARG A 65 -2.33 7.29 12.61
C ARG A 65 -1.47 7.26 13.88
N PHE A 66 -1.91 6.53 14.90
CA PHE A 66 -1.28 6.58 16.22
C PHE A 66 0.02 5.78 16.28
N GLY A 67 0.12 4.69 15.51
CA GLY A 67 1.36 3.91 15.38
C GLY A 67 2.50 4.68 14.73
N VAL A 68 2.21 5.74 13.94
CA VAL A 68 3.22 6.64 13.37
C VAL A 68 3.46 7.85 14.28
N ILE A 69 2.41 8.44 14.87
CA ILE A 69 2.53 9.61 15.76
C ILE A 69 3.42 9.30 16.97
N LEU A 70 3.24 8.13 17.60
CA LEU A 70 3.98 7.80 18.82
C LEU A 70 5.51 7.71 18.61
N PRO A 71 6.03 6.97 17.60
CA PRO A 71 7.46 7.00 17.26
C PRO A 71 7.96 8.39 16.85
N VAL A 72 7.17 9.17 16.10
CA VAL A 72 7.56 10.53 15.69
C VAL A 72 7.75 11.43 16.91
N LEU A 73 6.85 11.36 17.91
CA LEU A 73 7.02 12.07 19.17
C LEU A 73 8.23 11.58 19.96
N ALA A 74 8.50 10.28 19.97
CA ALA A 74 9.70 9.73 20.61
C ALA A 74 11.00 10.23 19.94
N ILE A 75 11.02 10.34 18.60
CA ILE A 75 12.13 10.94 17.86
C ILE A 75 12.27 12.42 18.24
N ALA A 76 11.18 13.18 18.27
CA ALA A 76 11.20 14.58 18.68
C ALA A 76 11.76 14.76 20.11
N GLY A 77 11.33 13.92 21.07
CA GLY A 77 11.86 13.90 22.43
C GLY A 77 13.33 13.49 22.50
N SER A 78 13.80 12.58 21.64
CA SER A 78 15.23 12.23 21.54
C SER A 78 16.07 13.37 20.95
N LEU A 79 15.50 14.13 20.01
CA LEU A 79 16.20 15.23 19.35
C LEU A 79 16.29 16.49 20.22
N VAL A 80 15.31 16.77 21.10
CA VAL A 80 15.35 17.96 21.97
C VAL A 80 16.55 17.95 22.93
N ALA A 81 17.00 16.77 23.33
CA ALA A 81 18.16 16.61 24.20
C ALA A 81 19.50 16.81 23.44
N LYS A 82 19.50 16.85 22.10
CA LYS A 82 20.72 16.94 21.29
C LYS A 82 21.04 18.41 20.95
N LYS A 83 22.29 18.83 21.19
CA LYS A 83 22.78 20.14 20.77
C LYS A 83 23.10 20.13 19.26
N ARG A 84 22.64 21.15 18.54
CA ARG A 84 22.98 21.36 17.13
C ARG A 84 24.46 21.73 17.00
N GLN A 85 25.18 21.01 16.14
CA GLN A 85 26.59 21.30 15.83
C GLN A 85 26.71 22.27 14.64
N LYS A 86 27.82 23.02 14.59
CA LYS A 86 28.15 23.86 13.43
C LYS A 86 28.53 22.98 12.25
N ALA A 87 28.25 23.45 11.04
CA ALA A 87 28.68 22.76 9.82
C ALA A 87 30.21 22.72 9.75
N GLY A 88 30.76 21.55 9.38
CA GLY A 88 32.18 21.34 9.16
C GLY A 88 32.43 20.58 7.86
N ASN A 89 33.67 20.19 7.60
CA ASN A 89 34.08 19.60 6.31
C ASN A 89 33.34 18.28 5.95
N GLY A 90 32.81 17.55 6.93
CA GLY A 90 32.01 16.35 6.71
C GLY A 90 30.50 16.58 6.65
N THR A 91 30.01 17.83 6.74
CA THR A 91 28.57 18.12 6.73
C THR A 91 28.03 18.12 5.30
N LEU A 92 27.13 17.18 4.99
CA LEU A 92 26.45 17.13 3.70
C LEU A 92 25.35 18.21 3.63
N PRO A 93 25.35 19.08 2.60
CA PRO A 93 24.28 20.08 2.43
C PRO A 93 22.93 19.39 2.22
N THR A 94 21.96 19.61 3.11
CA THR A 94 20.58 19.10 2.98
C THR A 94 19.70 19.99 2.09
N SER A 95 20.33 20.74 1.18
CA SER A 95 19.71 21.70 0.27
C SER A 95 20.33 21.55 -1.12
N GLY A 96 19.56 21.85 -2.15
CA GLY A 96 20.02 21.81 -3.54
C GLY A 96 19.77 20.46 -4.24
N PRO A 97 20.13 20.36 -5.53
CA PRO A 97 19.68 19.28 -6.41
C PRO A 97 20.11 17.88 -5.96
N LEU A 98 21.31 17.75 -5.39
CA LEU A 98 21.85 16.46 -4.94
C LEU A 98 21.01 15.86 -3.81
N PHE A 99 20.68 16.66 -2.79
CA PHE A 99 19.86 16.19 -1.67
C PHE A 99 18.42 15.91 -2.11
N ILE A 100 17.87 16.73 -3.02
CA ILE A 100 16.56 16.49 -3.62
C ILE A 100 16.54 15.13 -4.33
N GLY A 101 17.53 14.85 -5.18
CA GLY A 101 17.65 13.57 -5.89
C GLY A 101 17.78 12.39 -4.92
N LEU A 102 18.62 12.53 -3.88
CA LEU A 102 18.78 11.50 -2.85
C LEU A 102 17.47 11.23 -2.09
N LEU A 103 16.76 12.27 -1.69
CA LEU A 103 15.50 12.16 -0.94
C LEU A 103 14.42 11.49 -1.80
N VAL A 104 14.22 11.97 -3.04
CA VAL A 104 13.25 11.40 -3.98
C VAL A 104 13.60 9.95 -4.30
N GLY A 105 14.87 9.66 -4.59
CA GLY A 105 15.34 8.30 -4.87
C GLY A 105 15.08 7.36 -3.70
N THR A 106 15.34 7.81 -2.47
CA THR A 106 15.10 7.01 -1.25
C THR A 106 13.62 6.70 -1.07
N VAL A 107 12.73 7.70 -1.17
CA VAL A 107 11.29 7.51 -1.03
C VAL A 107 10.73 6.57 -2.10
N LEU A 108 11.13 6.78 -3.36
CA LEU A 108 10.70 5.94 -4.47
C LEU A 108 11.21 4.51 -4.34
N LEU A 109 12.46 4.30 -3.93
CA LEU A 109 13.04 2.97 -3.80
C LEU A 109 12.35 2.18 -2.68
N VAL A 110 12.18 2.78 -1.50
CA VAL A 110 11.48 2.15 -0.37
C VAL A 110 10.03 1.83 -0.74
N GLY A 111 9.33 2.77 -1.40
CA GLY A 111 7.97 2.55 -1.88
C GLY A 111 7.88 1.44 -2.93
N ALA A 112 8.75 1.46 -3.93
CA ALA A 112 8.79 0.46 -4.99
C ALA A 112 9.03 -0.93 -4.40
N LEU A 113 10.07 -1.14 -3.60
CA LEU A 113 10.38 -2.46 -3.03
C LEU A 113 9.24 -3.02 -2.17
N THR A 114 8.51 -2.14 -1.48
CA THR A 114 7.41 -2.55 -0.58
C THR A 114 6.15 -2.96 -1.35
N PHE A 115 5.83 -2.28 -2.46
CA PHE A 115 4.57 -2.48 -3.19
C PHE A 115 4.73 -3.27 -4.49
N VAL A 116 5.94 -3.44 -5.02
CA VAL A 116 6.20 -4.20 -6.26
C VAL A 116 5.59 -5.61 -6.23
N PRO A 117 5.75 -6.44 -5.18
CA PRO A 117 5.15 -7.77 -5.17
C PRO A 117 3.62 -7.74 -5.29
N ALA A 118 2.96 -6.82 -4.60
CA ALA A 118 1.51 -6.68 -4.66
C ALA A 118 1.04 -6.11 -6.02
N LEU A 119 1.76 -5.15 -6.59
CA LEU A 119 1.47 -4.60 -7.91
C LEU A 119 1.72 -5.63 -9.04
N ALA A 120 2.72 -6.48 -8.88
CA ALA A 120 3.02 -7.58 -9.79
C ALA A 120 1.87 -8.60 -9.85
N LEU A 121 1.18 -8.87 -8.73
CA LEU A 121 -0.01 -9.74 -8.75
C LEU A 121 -1.15 -9.16 -9.59
N ARG A 122 -1.33 -7.82 -9.62
CA ARG A 122 -2.28 -7.19 -10.55
C ARG A 122 -1.83 -7.28 -12.01
N SER A 123 -0.57 -6.97 -12.30
CA SER A 123 -0.07 -6.95 -13.69
C SER A 123 0.06 -8.36 -14.27
N GLY A 124 0.69 -9.26 -13.50
CA GLY A 124 0.94 -10.65 -13.88
C GLY A 124 -0.33 -11.45 -14.12
N SER A 125 -1.41 -11.21 -13.40
CA SER A 125 -2.71 -11.87 -13.66
C SER A 125 -3.36 -11.44 -14.97
N ARG A 126 -3.16 -10.20 -15.44
CA ARG A 126 -3.61 -9.76 -16.79
C ARG A 126 -2.73 -10.35 -17.88
N THR A 127 -1.41 -10.34 -17.70
CA THR A 127 -0.47 -10.91 -18.68
C THR A 127 -0.64 -12.42 -18.79
N PHE A 128 -0.87 -13.13 -17.69
CA PHE A 128 -1.12 -14.57 -17.69
C PHE A 128 -2.50 -14.91 -18.30
N ALA A 129 -3.54 -14.14 -17.99
CA ALA A 129 -4.86 -14.32 -18.63
C ALA A 129 -4.82 -14.07 -20.15
N GLY A 130 -4.01 -13.11 -20.61
CA GLY A 130 -3.80 -12.85 -22.04
C GLY A 130 -3.00 -13.94 -22.77
N VAL A 131 -2.12 -14.66 -22.06
CA VAL A 131 -1.30 -15.77 -22.61
C VAL A 131 -2.03 -17.11 -22.59
N VAL A 132 -2.94 -17.34 -21.63
CA VAL A 132 -3.69 -18.60 -21.51
C VAL A 132 -4.99 -18.61 -22.33
N ARG A 133 -5.64 -17.46 -22.54
CA ARG A 133 -6.87 -17.34 -23.37
C ARG A 133 -6.72 -17.81 -24.83
N PRO A 134 -5.57 -17.67 -25.52
CA PRO A 134 -5.35 -18.20 -26.86
C PRO A 134 -5.17 -19.73 -26.92
N LEU A 135 -4.93 -20.39 -25.78
CA LEU A 135 -4.63 -21.83 -25.70
C LEU A 135 -5.87 -22.68 -25.39
N MET A 136 -7.03 -22.06 -25.17
CA MET A 136 -8.30 -22.76 -24.97
C MET A 136 -8.94 -23.03 -26.34
N PRO A 137 -9.22 -24.30 -26.70
CA PRO A 137 -9.87 -24.60 -27.97
C PRO A 137 -11.25 -23.94 -28.01
N ARG A 138 -11.50 -23.14 -29.06
CA ARG A 138 -12.85 -22.64 -29.37
C ARG A 138 -13.74 -23.85 -29.63
N ASN A 139 -14.77 -24.04 -28.82
CA ASN A 139 -15.83 -25.01 -29.11
C ASN A 139 -16.56 -24.57 -30.39
N PRO A 140 -16.56 -25.35 -31.48
CA PRO A 140 -17.12 -24.94 -32.77
C PRO A 140 -18.66 -25.10 -32.86
N LEU A 141 -19.39 -25.04 -31.75
CA LEU A 141 -20.84 -25.22 -31.71
C LEU A 141 -21.55 -24.04 -31.01
N ASN A 142 -21.48 -22.87 -31.64
CA ASN A 142 -22.52 -21.83 -31.66
C ASN A 142 -22.23 -20.91 -32.86
#